data_AF-A0A849FR97-F1
#
_entry.id   AF-A0A849FR97-F1
#
_cell.length_a   1.000
_cell.length_b   1.000
_cell.length_c   1.000
_cell.angle_alpha   90.00
_cell.angle_beta   90.00
_cell.angle_gamma   90.00
#
_symmetry.space_group_name_H-M   'P 1'
#
loop_
_entity.id
_entity.type
_entity.pdbx_description
1 polymer ?
#
loop_
_entity_poly.entity_id
_entity_poly.type
_entity_poly.pdbx_seq_one_letter_code
_entity_poly.pdbx_strand_id
1 'polypeptide(L)'
;MSALGIKGRVAGAFAALALLSGGCGIVGEGNRGDTTRDYGDGLFSERAKDLSTLKAGIWVDPRGCDHWIIDDGIEGYLSTRLDRDGKPVCSGVAPNGYAIGDFKGTDLADSI
;
A
#
# COMPACT_ATOMS: atom_id res chain seq x y z
N MET A 1 40.13 -11.72 61.07
CA MET A 1 38.94 -11.44 60.24
C MET A 1 39.39 -10.63 59.03
N SER A 2 39.04 -11.13 57.85
CA SER A 2 38.91 -10.41 56.57
C SER A 2 40.16 -9.80 55.91
N ALA A 3 40.74 -10.58 55.00
CA ALA A 3 41.58 -10.11 53.92
C ALA A 3 40.74 -9.45 52.81
N LEU A 4 41.24 -8.29 52.39
CA LEU A 4 41.15 -7.62 51.08
C LEU A 4 40.11 -8.13 50.07
N GLY A 5 39.08 -7.33 49.87
CA GLY A 5 38.03 -7.53 48.89
C GLY A 5 38.39 -7.11 47.46
N ILE A 6 37.55 -7.63 46.55
CA ILE A 6 37.28 -7.19 45.18
C ILE A 6 38.36 -7.55 44.13
N LYS A 7 38.23 -8.77 43.60
CA LYS A 7 38.80 -9.16 42.30
C LYS A 7 38.10 -8.39 41.18
N GLY A 8 38.67 -7.27 40.75
CA GLY A 8 38.26 -6.58 39.52
C GLY A 8 38.77 -7.33 38.31
N ARG A 9 37.86 -7.92 37.52
CA ARG A 9 38.11 -8.29 36.12
C ARG A 9 37.24 -7.40 35.25
N VAL A 10 37.76 -6.23 34.90
CA VAL A 10 37.23 -5.43 33.79
C VAL A 10 37.76 -6.06 32.51
N ALA A 11 37.09 -7.10 32.03
CA ALA A 11 37.27 -7.58 30.67
C ALA A 11 36.18 -6.90 29.84
N GLY A 12 36.62 -6.04 28.93
CA GLY A 12 35.76 -5.16 28.14
C GLY A 12 34.68 -5.92 27.38
N ALA A 13 33.45 -5.41 27.47
CA ALA A 13 32.41 -5.67 26.50
C ALA A 13 32.19 -4.36 25.73
N PHE A 14 33.04 -4.10 24.74
CA PHE A 14 32.66 -3.25 23.61
C PHE A 14 31.69 -4.07 22.74
N ALA A 15 30.45 -4.24 23.22
CA ALA A 15 29.38 -4.85 22.46
C ALA A 15 28.67 -3.75 21.67
N ALA A 16 29.10 -3.64 20.41
CA ALA A 16 28.54 -2.91 19.27
C ALA A 16 27.23 -2.14 19.48
N LEU A 17 27.36 -0.81 19.42
CA LEU A 17 26.32 0.13 19.01
C LEU A 17 26.10 -0.01 17.50
N ALA A 18 25.08 -0.76 17.06
CA ALA A 18 24.59 -0.73 15.67
C ALA A 18 23.18 -1.32 15.55
N LEU A 19 22.16 -0.57 15.96
CA LEU A 19 20.78 -0.80 15.52
C LEU A 19 20.13 0.54 15.15
N LEU A 20 20.71 1.21 14.15
CA LEU A 20 19.93 2.01 13.21
C LEU A 20 20.01 1.32 11.85
N SER A 21 19.35 0.17 11.72
CA SER A 21 18.92 -0.31 10.40
C SER A 21 17.72 0.52 9.99
N GLY A 22 17.98 1.72 9.48
CA GLY A 22 17.06 2.44 8.62
C GLY A 22 16.78 1.58 7.40
N GLY A 23 15.75 0.76 7.52
CA GLY A 23 15.17 -0.03 6.46
C GLY A 23 13.70 -0.18 6.79
N CYS A 24 12.88 0.75 6.31
CA CYS A 24 11.46 0.51 6.11
C CYS A 24 11.35 -0.55 4.99
N GLY A 25 11.69 -1.79 5.32
CA GLY A 25 11.40 -2.95 4.48
C GLY A 25 10.04 -3.46 4.91
N ILE A 26 8.99 -2.72 4.55
CA ILE A 26 7.63 -3.23 4.60
C ILE A 26 7.51 -4.47 3.70
N VAL A 27 6.60 -5.33 4.11
CA VAL A 27 6.50 -6.75 3.79
C VAL A 27 6.16 -6.97 2.31
N GLY A 28 6.96 -7.79 1.62
CA GLY A 28 6.52 -8.67 0.54
C GLY A 28 6.03 -8.05 -0.78
N GLU A 29 6.93 -7.52 -1.61
CA GLU A 29 6.67 -7.37 -3.06
C GLU A 29 6.77 -8.75 -3.75
N GLY A 30 5.78 -9.60 -3.51
CA GLY A 30 5.58 -10.78 -4.36
C GLY A 30 5.02 -10.32 -5.68
N ASN A 31 5.84 -10.28 -6.75
CA ASN A 31 5.37 -10.14 -8.13
C ASN A 31 4.53 -11.36 -8.51
N ARG A 32 3.29 -11.40 -8.01
CA ARG A 32 2.27 -12.36 -8.37
C ARG A 32 1.62 -11.76 -9.62
N GLY A 33 2.06 -12.18 -10.80
CA GLY A 33 1.63 -11.60 -12.09
C GLY A 33 0.12 -11.69 -12.42
N ASP A 34 -0.70 -12.04 -11.45
CA ASP A 34 -2.15 -12.03 -11.49
C ASP A 34 -2.68 -10.74 -10.85
N THR A 35 -3.15 -9.81 -11.68
CA THR A 35 -3.72 -8.52 -11.25
C THR A 35 -5.23 -8.61 -10.99
N THR A 36 -5.81 -9.80 -10.98
CA THR A 36 -7.24 -10.00 -10.65
C THR A 36 -7.48 -10.13 -9.15
N ARG A 37 -6.41 -10.29 -8.37
CA ARG A 37 -6.49 -10.47 -6.91
C ARG A 37 -5.88 -9.29 -6.18
N ASP A 38 -6.62 -8.85 -5.19
CA ASP A 38 -6.12 -8.05 -4.09
C ASP A 38 -5.45 -9.01 -3.11
N TYR A 39 -4.17 -8.79 -2.81
CA TYR A 39 -3.41 -9.63 -1.89
C TYR A 39 -3.31 -9.03 -0.48
N GLY A 40 -3.73 -7.76 -0.30
CA GLY A 40 -3.59 -6.98 0.93
C GLY A 40 -2.15 -6.71 1.37
N ASP A 41 -1.97 -5.78 2.31
CA ASP A 41 -0.72 -5.44 3.00
C ASP A 41 -0.12 -6.55 3.89
N GLY A 42 -0.87 -7.63 4.12
CA GLY A 42 -0.48 -8.76 4.95
C GLY A 42 -0.41 -8.47 6.46
N LEU A 43 -0.72 -7.25 6.90
CA LEU A 43 -0.67 -6.83 8.31
C LEU A 43 -2.07 -6.59 8.89
N PHE A 44 -3.01 -6.08 8.08
CA PHE A 44 -4.37 -5.78 8.51
C PHE A 44 -5.46 -6.30 7.56
N SER A 45 -5.12 -6.70 6.33
CA SER A 45 -6.12 -7.13 5.35
C SER A 45 -6.49 -8.62 5.47
N GLU A 46 -7.74 -8.89 5.87
CA GLU A 46 -8.30 -10.25 5.90
C GLU A 46 -8.53 -10.78 4.48
N ARG A 47 -7.64 -11.69 4.07
CA ARG A 47 -7.73 -12.58 2.88
C ARG A 47 -7.60 -11.87 1.54
N ALA A 48 -6.87 -12.52 0.65
CA ALA A 48 -6.79 -12.10 -0.74
C ALA A 48 -8.18 -12.13 -1.40
N LYS A 49 -8.73 -10.96 -1.72
CA LYS A 49 -10.04 -10.78 -2.38
C LYS A 49 -9.85 -10.78 -3.89
N ASP A 50 -10.91 -11.10 -4.61
CA ASP A 50 -10.93 -10.91 -6.06
C ASP A 50 -11.38 -9.47 -6.35
N LEU A 51 -10.69 -8.74 -7.24
CA LEU A 51 -11.02 -7.35 -7.57
C LEU A 51 -12.47 -7.20 -8.07
N SER A 52 -13.06 -8.25 -8.64
CA SER A 52 -14.47 -8.23 -9.09
C SER A 52 -15.48 -8.09 -7.94
N THR A 53 -15.06 -8.36 -6.70
CA THR A 53 -15.91 -8.21 -5.51
C THR A 53 -15.92 -6.79 -4.95
N LEU A 54 -14.96 -5.96 -5.36
CA LEU A 54 -14.83 -4.57 -4.93
C LEU A 54 -15.67 -3.63 -5.80
N LYS A 55 -15.89 -2.41 -5.30
CA LYS A 55 -16.66 -1.38 -6.00
C LYS A 55 -15.72 -0.43 -6.71
N ALA A 56 -15.89 -0.33 -8.02
CA ALA A 56 -15.13 0.61 -8.85
C ALA A 56 -15.91 1.90 -9.09
N GLY A 57 -15.18 3.01 -9.05
CA GLY A 57 -15.63 4.31 -9.55
C GLY A 57 -14.88 4.73 -10.81
N ILE A 58 -15.18 5.94 -11.27
CA ILE A 58 -14.49 6.57 -12.39
C ILE A 58 -13.77 7.81 -11.89
N TRP A 59 -12.47 7.88 -12.15
CA TRP A 59 -11.71 9.12 -12.10
C TRP A 59 -11.49 9.66 -13.51
N VAL A 60 -11.76 10.94 -13.72
CA VAL A 60 -11.51 11.63 -14.98
C VAL A 60 -10.18 12.36 -14.88
N ASP A 61 -9.21 11.98 -15.71
CA ASP A 61 -7.89 12.62 -15.71
C ASP A 61 -7.95 14.08 -16.23
N PRO A 62 -6.89 14.89 -16.07
CA PRO A 62 -6.86 16.27 -16.56
C PRO A 62 -7.10 16.43 -18.07
N ARG A 63 -6.93 15.36 -18.85
CA ARG A 63 -7.18 15.31 -20.30
C ARG A 63 -8.63 14.93 -20.61
N GLY A 64 -9.43 14.58 -19.61
CA GLY A 64 -10.84 14.22 -19.74
C GLY A 64 -11.09 12.72 -19.95
N CYS A 65 -10.08 11.86 -19.73
CA CYS A 65 -10.20 10.43 -19.96
C CYS A 65 -10.42 9.63 -18.68
N ASP A 66 -11.22 8.58 -18.79
CA ASP A 66 -11.74 7.77 -17.70
C ASP A 66 -10.69 6.75 -17.23
N HIS A 67 -10.56 6.63 -15.92
CA HIS A 67 -9.81 5.58 -15.23
C HIS A 67 -10.72 4.88 -14.24
N TRP A 68 -10.64 3.55 -14.20
CA TRP A 68 -11.23 2.77 -13.12
C TRP A 68 -10.41 2.98 -11.87
N ILE A 69 -11.08 3.28 -10.77
CA ILE A 69 -10.46 3.42 -9.45
C ILE A 69 -11.19 2.57 -8.42
N ILE A 70 -10.42 1.98 -7.52
CA ILE A 70 -10.91 1.29 -6.32
C ILE A 70 -9.98 1.70 -5.18
N ASP A 71 -10.54 1.98 -4.01
CA ASP A 71 -9.83 2.35 -2.79
C ASP A 71 -10.46 1.56 -1.65
N ASP A 72 -9.77 0.56 -1.11
CA ASP A 72 -10.29 -0.24 0.01
C ASP A 72 -9.78 0.22 1.38
N GLY A 73 -9.09 1.38 1.43
CA GLY A 73 -8.67 2.08 2.63
C GLY A 73 -7.17 2.11 2.89
N ILE A 74 -6.45 1.03 2.60
CA ILE A 74 -4.98 0.99 2.67
C ILE A 74 -4.41 0.83 1.26
N GLU A 75 -5.10 0.09 0.38
CA GLU A 75 -4.66 -0.17 -0.98
C GLU A 75 -5.57 0.51 -2.03
N GLY A 76 -4.92 1.12 -3.02
CA GLY A 76 -5.59 1.76 -4.15
C GLY A 76 -5.26 1.08 -5.48
N TYR A 77 -6.28 0.85 -6.30
CA TYR A 77 -6.15 0.33 -7.66
C TYR A 77 -6.55 1.39 -8.68
N LEU A 78 -5.77 1.51 -9.75
CA LEU A 78 -6.07 2.40 -10.86
C LEU A 78 -5.72 1.72 -12.19
N SER A 79 -6.65 1.75 -13.14
CA SER A 79 -6.39 1.33 -14.51
C SER A 79 -7.11 2.23 -15.51
N THR A 80 -6.49 2.46 -16.67
CA THR A 80 -7.14 3.22 -17.75
C THR A 80 -8.32 2.44 -18.30
N ARG A 81 -9.48 3.10 -18.42
CA ARG A 81 -10.63 2.49 -19.06
C ARG A 81 -10.43 2.52 -20.57
N LEU A 82 -10.36 1.34 -21.17
CA LEU A 82 -10.17 1.18 -22.61
C LEU A 82 -11.47 0.77 -23.30
N ASP A 83 -11.66 1.23 -24.53
CA ASP A 83 -12.69 0.73 -25.44
C ASP A 83 -12.27 -0.63 -26.05
N ARG A 84 -13.12 -1.17 -26.91
CA ARG A 84 -12.87 -2.47 -27.57
C ARG A 84 -11.65 -2.44 -28.51
N ASP A 85 -11.24 -1.26 -28.97
CA ASP A 85 -10.10 -1.04 -29.85
C ASP A 85 -8.82 -0.72 -29.04
N GLY A 86 -8.90 -0.76 -27.71
CA GLY A 86 -7.79 -0.47 -26.81
C GLY A 86 -7.49 1.01 -26.65
N LYS A 87 -8.39 1.91 -27.06
CA LYS A 87 -8.22 3.35 -26.89
C LYS A 87 -8.80 3.82 -25.56
N PRO A 88 -8.22 4.86 -24.92
CA PRO A 88 -8.79 5.45 -23.72
C PRO A 88 -10.22 5.94 -23.96
N VAL A 89 -11.13 5.59 -23.05
CA VAL A 89 -12.48 6.14 -23.02
C VAL A 89 -12.41 7.52 -22.39
N CYS A 90 -13.02 8.52 -23.03
CA CYS A 90 -13.10 9.88 -22.49
C CYS A 90 -14.58 10.31 -22.53
N SER A 91 -15.34 9.90 -21.52
CA SER A 91 -16.81 9.87 -21.57
C SER A 91 -17.48 11.18 -21.11
N GLY A 92 -16.76 12.02 -20.36
CA GLY A 92 -17.30 13.26 -19.81
C GLY A 92 -18.30 13.06 -18.68
N VAL A 93 -18.26 11.92 -18.00
CA VAL A 93 -19.17 11.61 -16.86
C VAL A 93 -18.96 12.52 -15.64
N ALA A 94 -17.80 13.17 -15.52
CA ALA A 94 -17.47 14.13 -14.48
C ALA A 94 -16.49 15.20 -15.02
N PRO A 95 -16.32 16.34 -14.33
CA PRO A 95 -15.29 17.32 -14.67
C PRO A 95 -13.87 16.73 -14.59
N ASN A 96 -12.94 17.32 -15.33
CA ASN A 96 -11.53 16.90 -15.28
C ASN A 96 -10.98 17.01 -13.85
N GLY A 97 -10.33 15.95 -13.38
CA GLY A 97 -9.77 15.83 -12.04
C GLY A 97 -10.74 15.31 -10.99
N TYR A 98 -12.01 15.06 -11.32
CA TYR A 98 -12.99 14.52 -10.36
C TYR A 98 -13.11 13.00 -10.42
N ALA A 99 -13.38 12.42 -9.25
CA ALA A 99 -13.74 11.02 -9.07
C ALA A 99 -15.23 10.89 -8.69
N ILE A 100 -15.92 9.91 -9.27
CA ILE A 100 -17.34 9.63 -9.04
C ILE A 100 -17.57 8.13 -8.78
N GLY A 101 -18.64 7.81 -8.06
CA GLY A 101 -19.05 6.44 -7.72
C GLY A 101 -18.59 6.00 -6.32
N ASP A 102 -18.98 4.78 -5.94
CA ASP A 102 -18.73 4.21 -4.61
C ASP A 102 -17.37 3.52 -4.54
N PHE A 103 -16.31 4.20 -4.96
CA PHE A 103 -14.97 3.61 -5.05
C PHE A 103 -14.28 3.44 -3.70
N LYS A 104 -14.77 4.12 -2.65
CA LYS A 104 -14.23 4.03 -1.28
C LYS A 104 -14.90 2.90 -0.51
N GLY A 105 -14.14 1.87 -0.20
CA GLY A 105 -14.57 0.71 0.59
C GLY A 105 -14.54 0.96 2.10
N THR A 106 -13.75 1.93 2.56
CA THR A 106 -13.69 2.35 3.97
C THR A 106 -13.56 3.88 4.09
N ASP A 107 -13.82 4.41 5.28
CA ASP A 107 -13.64 5.83 5.61
C ASP A 107 -12.22 6.15 6.12
N LEU A 108 -11.26 5.23 5.94
CA LEU A 108 -9.86 5.49 6.26
C LEU A 108 -9.36 6.56 5.29
N ALA A 109 -9.09 7.74 5.82
CA ALA A 109 -8.54 8.83 5.04
C ALA A 109 -7.04 8.60 4.85
N ASP A 110 -6.61 8.57 3.59
CA ASP A 110 -5.20 8.68 3.26
C ASP A 110 -4.67 10.01 3.80
N SER A 111 -3.81 9.93 4.81
CA SER A 111 -3.10 11.10 5.29
C SER A 111 -2.03 11.45 4.27
N ILE A 112 -2.17 12.62 3.64
CA ILE A 112 -1.19 13.17 2.69
C ILE A 112 0.13 13.51 3.39
#